data_AF-A0A2M7RT30-F1
#
_entry.id   AF-A0A2M7RT30-F1
#
_cell.length_a   1.000
_cell.length_b   1.000
_cell.length_c   1.000
_cell.angle_alpha   90.00
_cell.angle_beta   90.00
_cell.angle_gamma   90.00
#
_symmetry.space_group_name_H-M   'P 1'
#
loop_
_entity.id
_entity.type
_entity.pdbx_description
1 polymer ?
#
loop_
_entity_poly.entity_id
_entity_poly.type
_entity_poly.pdbx_seq_one_letter_code
_entity_poly.pdbx_strand_id
1 'polypeptide(L)'
;MKIKFISIVFICFAFAACEDSTTEEPIENEIAIEATTEEVDQGESLSYMLPSPLQIAEIFKNSGLNFVGDLTNPKEKITSYNTKYSQKLNFGIYSADMAYCIINDQTQPAIDYLHNLKQLSEKLWMTDIFNSMGLSKRLESNIGNHDSLTIIMADLQILLDDYLVDNGMGYTGPVIFAGAWIETMYLGAEVNKTNSNEKLIYRLTEQSVVLDN
;
A
#
# COMPACT_ATOMS: atom_id res chain seq x y z
N MET A 1 -34.94 -31.48 -53.02
CA MET A 1 -34.47 -31.09 -51.69
C MET A 1 -33.10 -31.76 -51.48
N LYS A 2 -32.01 -30.99 -51.47
CA LYS A 2 -30.63 -31.49 -51.50
C LYS A 2 -30.15 -31.71 -50.05
N ILE A 3 -29.90 -32.95 -49.66
CA ILE A 3 -29.27 -33.29 -48.38
C ILE A 3 -27.77 -33.47 -48.65
N LYS A 4 -26.95 -32.53 -48.17
CA LYS A 4 -25.48 -32.65 -48.17
C LYS A 4 -25.04 -33.13 -46.79
N PHE A 5 -24.54 -34.35 -46.73
CA PHE A 5 -23.78 -34.88 -45.59
C PHE A 5 -22.44 -34.14 -45.50
N ILE A 6 -22.19 -33.47 -44.37
CA ILE A 6 -20.87 -32.92 -44.04
C ILE A 6 -20.22 -33.90 -43.06
N SER A 7 -19.19 -34.59 -43.53
CA SER A 7 -18.31 -35.43 -42.73
C SER A 7 -17.48 -34.57 -41.77
N ILE A 8 -17.63 -34.82 -40.48
CA ILE A 8 -16.73 -34.33 -39.42
C ILE A 8 -15.51 -35.26 -39.40
N VAL A 9 -14.37 -34.77 -39.88
CA VAL A 9 -13.07 -35.45 -39.78
C VAL A 9 -12.47 -35.07 -38.44
N PHE A 10 -12.57 -35.97 -37.47
CA PHE A 10 -11.92 -35.88 -36.17
C PHE A 10 -10.50 -36.46 -36.32
N ILE A 11 -9.49 -35.60 -36.35
CA ILE A 11 -8.08 -36.02 -36.42
C ILE A 11 -7.64 -36.38 -34.99
N CYS A 12 -7.55 -37.69 -34.75
CA CYS A 12 -6.86 -38.26 -33.60
C CYS A 12 -5.35 -38.08 -33.78
N PHE A 13 -4.72 -37.31 -32.88
CA PHE A 13 -3.29 -37.42 -32.66
C PHE A 13 -3.04 -38.60 -31.72
N ALA A 14 -2.51 -39.68 -32.29
CA ALA A 14 -1.96 -40.79 -31.56
C ALA A 14 -0.56 -40.40 -31.03
N PHE A 15 -0.41 -40.39 -29.71
CA PHE A 15 0.86 -40.67 -29.07
C PHE A 15 0.72 -42.01 -28.37
N ALA A 16 1.46 -43.00 -28.86
CA ALA A 16 1.63 -44.31 -28.26
C ALA A 16 3.10 -44.48 -27.88
N ALA A 17 3.34 -44.72 -26.59
CA ALA A 17 4.49 -45.40 -25.94
C ALA A 17 4.41 -45.07 -24.43
N CYS A 18 4.56 -45.94 -23.45
CA CYS A 18 4.91 -47.37 -23.33
C CYS A 18 4.34 -47.76 -21.93
N GLU A 19 3.38 -48.69 -21.83
CA GLU A 19 3.59 -50.07 -21.37
C GLU A 19 4.43 -50.22 -20.08
N ASP A 20 3.74 -50.31 -18.95
CA ASP A 20 3.94 -51.43 -18.02
C ASP A 20 2.59 -51.77 -17.34
N SER A 21 2.30 -53.05 -17.22
CA SER A 21 1.05 -53.62 -16.70
C SER A 21 1.44 -54.49 -15.52
N THR A 22 0.82 -54.40 -14.33
CA THR A 22 -0.39 -55.18 -14.02
C THR A 22 -0.95 -54.83 -12.63
N THR A 23 -2.26 -54.53 -12.63
CA THR A 23 -3.30 -55.00 -11.68
C THR A 23 -3.16 -54.74 -10.18
N GLU A 24 -3.99 -53.82 -9.65
CA GLU A 24 -4.38 -53.76 -8.23
C GLU A 24 -5.89 -54.03 -8.07
N GLU A 25 -6.22 -55.02 -7.25
CA GLU A 25 -7.54 -55.24 -6.63
C GLU A 25 -7.78 -54.21 -5.49
N PRO A 26 -9.04 -53.90 -5.13
CA PRO A 26 -9.31 -52.89 -4.11
C PRO A 26 -9.12 -53.48 -2.70
N ILE A 27 -8.16 -52.96 -1.96
CA ILE A 27 -8.07 -53.16 -0.51
C ILE A 27 -8.36 -51.84 0.17
N GLU A 28 -9.52 -51.82 0.82
CA GLU A 28 -9.97 -50.85 1.81
C GLU A 28 -8.90 -50.72 2.92
N ASN A 29 -8.30 -49.55 3.03
CA ASN A 29 -7.58 -49.11 4.22
C ASN A 29 -7.92 -47.64 4.44
N GLU A 30 -8.75 -47.39 5.46
CA GLU A 30 -8.87 -46.10 6.13
C GLU A 30 -7.46 -45.67 6.57
N ILE A 31 -6.85 -44.77 5.82
CA ILE A 31 -5.81 -43.91 6.36
C ILE A 31 -6.56 -42.70 6.87
N ALA A 32 -6.80 -42.69 8.18
CA ALA A 32 -7.09 -41.48 8.91
C ALA A 32 -5.95 -40.50 8.64
N ILE A 33 -6.15 -39.61 7.68
CA ILE A 33 -5.37 -38.38 7.60
C ILE A 33 -5.84 -37.61 8.82
N GLU A 34 -5.07 -37.71 9.91
CA GLU A 34 -5.04 -36.64 10.90
C GLU A 34 -4.77 -35.37 10.11
N ALA A 35 -5.85 -34.66 9.81
CA ALA A 35 -5.77 -33.25 9.54
C ALA A 35 -5.23 -32.66 10.83
N THR A 36 -3.91 -32.57 10.92
CA THR A 36 -3.27 -31.55 11.71
C THR A 36 -3.77 -30.26 11.09
N THR A 37 -4.93 -29.81 11.54
CA THR A 37 -5.16 -28.39 11.73
C THR A 37 -3.98 -27.96 12.58
N GLU A 38 -2.89 -27.57 11.91
CA GLU A 38 -2.18 -26.40 12.37
C GLU A 38 -3.29 -25.36 12.51
N GLU A 39 -3.81 -25.28 13.74
CA GLU A 39 -4.40 -24.05 14.22
C GLU A 39 -3.38 -23.01 13.78
N VAL A 40 -3.76 -22.24 12.76
CA VAL A 40 -3.16 -20.94 12.55
C VAL A 40 -3.41 -20.30 13.89
N ASP A 41 -2.39 -20.40 14.75
CA ASP A 41 -2.29 -19.63 15.95
C ASP A 41 -2.73 -18.26 15.49
N GLN A 42 -3.84 -17.78 16.04
CA GLN A 42 -4.13 -16.35 16.02
C GLN A 42 -3.07 -15.73 16.92
N GLY A 43 -1.82 -15.87 16.48
CA GLY A 43 -0.62 -15.42 17.13
C GLY A 43 -0.88 -13.97 17.35
N GLU A 44 -0.84 -13.63 18.64
CA GLU A 44 -0.87 -12.30 19.21
C GLU A 44 -1.05 -11.25 18.13
N SER A 45 -2.28 -10.69 18.01
CA SER A 45 -2.58 -9.56 17.13
C SER A 45 -1.33 -8.74 16.95
N LEU A 46 -0.70 -8.81 15.76
CA LEU A 46 0.65 -8.34 15.52
C LEU A 46 0.63 -6.81 15.60
N SER A 47 0.51 -6.31 16.82
CA SER A 47 0.24 -4.92 17.16
C SER A 47 1.58 -4.26 17.37
N TYR A 48 2.44 -4.37 16.36
CA TYR A 48 3.48 -3.39 16.22
C TYR A 48 2.79 -2.13 15.70
N MET A 49 2.70 -1.11 16.54
CA MET A 49 2.25 0.21 16.11
C MET A 49 3.27 0.75 15.11
N LEU A 50 2.96 0.59 13.83
CA LEU A 50 3.77 1.14 12.75
C LEU A 50 3.71 2.68 12.86
N PRO A 51 4.88 3.37 12.86
CA PRO A 51 4.90 4.82 12.99
C PRO A 51 4.19 5.48 11.80
N SER A 52 3.48 6.56 12.05
CA SER A 52 2.80 7.26 10.95
C SER A 52 3.82 7.94 10.03
N PRO A 53 3.52 8.08 8.72
CA PRO A 53 4.43 8.74 7.78
C PRO A 53 4.79 10.17 8.20
N LEU A 54 3.85 10.88 8.85
CA LEU A 54 4.09 12.21 9.42
C LEU A 54 5.16 12.16 10.53
N GLN A 55 5.08 11.19 11.45
CA GLN A 55 6.07 11.02 12.51
C GLN A 55 7.47 10.75 11.95
N ILE A 56 7.57 9.87 10.95
CA ILE A 56 8.86 9.56 10.31
C ILE A 56 9.41 10.81 9.61
N ALA A 57 8.56 11.54 8.88
CA ALA A 57 8.94 12.78 8.21
C ALA A 57 9.45 13.83 9.23
N GLU A 58 8.76 14.02 10.36
CA GLU A 58 9.19 14.93 11.43
C GLU A 58 10.55 14.54 12.03
N ILE A 59 10.79 13.24 12.26
CA ILE A 59 12.10 12.75 12.74
C ILE A 59 13.21 13.16 11.75
N PHE A 60 12.96 13.06 10.45
CA PHE A 60 13.91 13.44 9.42
C PHE A 60 14.11 14.96 9.35
N LYS A 61 13.01 15.74 9.43
CA LYS A 61 13.08 17.20 9.51
C LYS A 61 13.93 17.67 10.68
N ASN A 62 13.68 17.13 11.87
CA ASN A 62 14.43 17.41 13.10
C ASN A 62 15.90 16.92 13.03
N SER A 63 16.21 16.08 12.05
CA SER A 63 17.56 15.59 11.78
C SER A 63 18.30 16.39 10.70
N GLY A 64 17.68 17.44 10.16
CA GLY A 64 18.29 18.34 9.17
C GLY A 64 17.97 18.00 7.73
N LEU A 65 16.84 17.32 7.47
CA LEU A 65 16.29 17.14 6.12
C LEU A 65 15.95 18.51 5.52
N ASN A 66 16.61 18.84 4.42
CA ASN A 66 16.33 20.03 3.62
C ASN A 66 15.31 19.70 2.52
N PHE A 67 14.43 20.64 2.22
CA PHE A 67 13.48 20.46 1.12
C PHE A 67 14.20 20.45 -0.23
N VAL A 68 13.98 19.40 -0.99
CA VAL A 68 14.32 19.24 -2.41
C VAL A 68 13.01 19.09 -3.18
N GLY A 69 12.74 20.03 -4.07
CA GLY A 69 11.59 20.01 -4.96
C GLY A 69 11.69 18.90 -6.01
N ASP A 70 10.54 18.53 -6.59
CA ASP A 70 10.41 17.53 -7.66
C ASP A 70 10.92 16.12 -7.33
N LEU A 71 11.19 15.85 -6.05
CA LEU A 71 11.64 14.55 -5.57
C LEU A 71 10.47 13.60 -5.30
N THR A 72 9.35 14.16 -4.84
CA THR A 72 8.10 13.47 -4.54
C THR A 72 7.48 12.82 -5.77
N ASN A 73 6.65 11.80 -5.58
CA ASN A 73 6.01 11.13 -6.71
C ASN A 73 5.11 12.09 -7.52
N PRO A 74 5.30 12.23 -8.85
CA PRO A 74 4.57 13.21 -9.65
C PRO A 74 3.05 13.07 -9.53
N LYS A 75 2.39 14.18 -9.22
CA LYS A 75 0.94 14.25 -8.94
C LYS A 75 0.09 13.70 -10.09
N GLU A 76 0.55 13.89 -11.33
CA GLU A 76 -0.13 13.51 -12.56
C GLU A 76 -0.21 11.99 -12.74
N LYS A 77 0.66 11.22 -12.06
CA LYS A 77 0.66 9.75 -12.13
C LYS A 77 -0.58 9.12 -11.50
N ILE A 78 -1.43 9.88 -10.81
CA ILE A 78 -2.70 9.41 -10.23
C ILE A 78 -3.58 8.65 -11.23
N THR A 79 -3.51 9.03 -12.52
CA THR A 79 -4.26 8.40 -13.62
C THR A 79 -3.68 7.06 -14.07
N SER A 80 -2.42 6.76 -13.74
CA SER A 80 -1.72 5.54 -14.15
C SER A 80 -1.96 4.33 -13.23
N TYR A 81 -2.49 4.55 -12.02
CA TYR A 81 -2.73 3.49 -11.04
C TYR A 81 -4.06 2.77 -11.30
N ASN A 82 -3.97 1.71 -12.09
CA ASN A 82 -5.14 0.99 -12.63
C ASN A 82 -5.52 -0.29 -11.89
N THR A 83 -4.73 -0.73 -10.91
CA THR A 83 -5.04 -1.90 -10.07
C THR A 83 -5.28 -1.48 -8.62
N LYS A 84 -6.15 -2.22 -7.90
CA LYS A 84 -6.40 -1.97 -6.47
C LYS A 84 -5.11 -2.03 -5.64
N TYR A 85 -4.20 -2.96 -5.98
CA TYR A 85 -2.89 -3.04 -5.33
C TYR A 85 -2.07 -1.77 -5.57
N SER A 86 -1.89 -1.35 -6.83
CA SER A 86 -1.16 -0.12 -7.14
C SER A 86 -1.79 1.11 -6.49
N GLN A 87 -3.11 1.18 -6.39
CA GLN A 87 -3.81 2.29 -5.75
C GLN A 87 -3.57 2.32 -4.24
N LYS A 88 -3.60 1.17 -3.55
CA LYS A 88 -3.30 1.09 -2.10
C LYS A 88 -1.86 1.48 -1.82
N LEU A 89 -0.91 0.93 -2.56
CA LEU A 89 0.51 1.24 -2.39
C LEU A 89 0.77 2.74 -2.62
N ASN A 90 0.19 3.32 -3.68
CA ASN A 90 0.38 4.74 -3.99
C ASN A 90 -0.43 5.67 -3.08
N PHE A 91 -1.45 5.17 -2.38
CA PHE A 91 -2.09 5.92 -1.29
C PHE A 91 -1.06 6.19 -0.18
N GLY A 92 -0.25 5.17 0.15
CA GLY A 92 0.87 5.33 1.06
C GLY A 92 1.90 6.33 0.57
N ILE A 93 2.37 6.16 -0.67
CA ILE A 93 3.37 7.05 -1.29
C ILE A 93 2.91 8.52 -1.27
N TYR A 94 1.69 8.81 -1.74
CA TYR A 94 1.16 10.17 -1.70
C TYR A 94 0.91 10.70 -0.30
N SER A 95 0.68 9.84 0.70
CA SER A 95 0.60 10.26 2.10
C SER A 95 1.97 10.70 2.61
N ALA A 96 3.04 9.98 2.27
CA ALA A 96 4.41 10.36 2.60
C ALA A 96 4.84 11.66 1.87
N ASP A 97 4.50 11.82 0.59
CA ASP A 97 4.75 13.04 -0.16
C ASP A 97 4.04 14.25 0.44
N MET A 98 2.76 14.08 0.83
CA MET A 98 2.01 15.11 1.55
C MET A 98 2.71 15.49 2.85
N ALA A 99 3.14 14.50 3.64
CA ALA A 99 3.88 14.71 4.88
C ALA A 99 5.15 15.52 4.65
N TYR A 100 5.95 15.11 3.66
CA TYR A 100 7.18 15.76 3.27
C TYR A 100 6.97 17.22 2.84
N CYS A 101 5.88 17.50 2.12
CA CYS A 101 5.50 18.87 1.80
C CYS A 101 5.10 19.67 3.05
N ILE A 102 4.29 19.08 3.95
CA ILE A 102 3.86 19.72 5.20
C ILE A 102 5.06 20.12 6.04
N ILE A 103 5.94 19.17 6.41
CA ILE A 103 7.12 19.43 7.28
C ILE A 103 8.13 20.43 6.70
N ASN A 104 7.98 20.81 5.42
CA ASN A 104 8.83 21.74 4.72
C ASN A 104 8.09 23.01 4.27
N ASP A 105 6.93 23.29 4.87
CA ASP A 105 6.11 24.48 4.64
C ASP A 105 5.61 24.64 3.18
N GLN A 106 5.58 23.54 2.42
CA GLN A 106 5.12 23.52 1.04
C GLN A 106 3.61 23.30 0.98
N THR A 107 2.87 24.35 1.35
CA THR A 107 1.40 24.30 1.50
C THR A 107 0.69 23.89 0.22
N GLN A 108 0.95 24.54 -0.92
CA GLN A 108 0.22 24.23 -2.15
C GLN A 108 0.50 22.80 -2.65
N PRO A 109 1.77 22.32 -2.70
CA PRO A 109 2.03 20.92 -2.98
C PRO A 109 1.32 19.93 -2.05
N ALA A 110 1.26 20.21 -0.74
CA ALA A 110 0.54 19.37 0.22
C ALA A 110 -0.98 19.30 -0.09
N ILE A 111 -1.60 20.43 -0.45
CA ILE A 111 -3.00 20.51 -0.88
C ILE A 111 -3.24 19.64 -2.12
N ASP A 112 -2.31 19.68 -3.09
CA ASP A 112 -2.44 18.88 -4.30
C ASP A 112 -2.34 17.37 -4.02
N TYR A 113 -1.44 16.96 -3.10
CA TYR A 113 -1.36 15.56 -2.68
C TYR A 113 -2.61 15.11 -1.92
N LEU A 114 -3.19 15.96 -1.09
CA LEU A 114 -4.47 15.67 -0.44
C LEU A 114 -5.60 15.46 -1.46
N HIS A 115 -5.62 16.23 -2.55
CA HIS A 115 -6.55 16.01 -3.66
C HIS A 115 -6.33 14.65 -4.34
N ASN A 116 -5.08 14.24 -4.55
CA ASN A 116 -4.76 12.92 -5.08
C ASN A 116 -5.19 11.78 -4.15
N LEU A 117 -5.00 11.94 -2.84
CA LEU A 117 -5.46 10.97 -1.84
C LEU A 117 -6.98 10.83 -1.85
N LYS A 118 -7.73 11.94 -2.04
CA LYS A 118 -9.17 11.90 -2.25
C LYS A 118 -9.55 11.09 -3.50
N GLN A 119 -8.89 11.31 -4.62
CA GLN A 119 -9.16 10.53 -5.84
C GLN A 119 -8.84 9.04 -5.65
N LEU A 120 -7.77 8.70 -4.93
CA LEU A 120 -7.46 7.30 -4.62
C LEU A 120 -8.51 6.68 -3.69
N SER A 121 -9.00 7.41 -2.68
CA SER A 121 -10.03 6.89 -1.79
C SER A 121 -11.32 6.57 -2.56
N GLU A 122 -11.73 7.43 -3.49
CA GLU A 122 -12.86 7.16 -4.40
C GLU A 122 -12.64 5.90 -5.23
N LYS A 123 -11.45 5.74 -5.84
CA LYS A 123 -11.08 4.53 -6.60
C LYS A 123 -11.04 3.27 -5.74
N LEU A 124 -10.69 3.39 -4.46
CA LEU A 124 -10.60 2.30 -3.50
C LEU A 124 -11.92 2.01 -2.78
N TRP A 125 -12.96 2.82 -3.02
CA TRP A 125 -14.26 2.79 -2.33
C TRP A 125 -14.18 3.14 -0.84
N MET A 126 -13.21 3.97 -0.47
CA MET A 126 -12.98 4.49 0.89
C MET A 126 -13.40 5.96 1.00
N THR A 127 -14.41 6.38 0.23
CA THR A 127 -14.83 7.79 0.11
C THR A 127 -15.29 8.37 1.45
N ASP A 128 -15.80 7.53 2.35
CA ASP A 128 -16.31 7.95 3.67
C ASP A 128 -15.23 8.57 4.57
N ILE A 129 -13.96 8.17 4.39
CA ILE A 129 -12.81 8.79 5.06
C ILE A 129 -12.77 10.29 4.76
N PHE A 130 -13.02 10.67 3.50
CA PHE A 130 -12.94 12.08 3.07
C PHE A 130 -14.24 12.84 3.36
N ASN A 131 -15.39 12.17 3.33
CA ASN A 131 -16.69 12.76 3.64
C ASN A 131 -16.82 13.13 5.13
N SER A 132 -16.34 12.26 6.02
CA SER A 132 -16.42 12.44 7.48
C SER A 132 -15.57 13.60 8.00
N MET A 133 -14.45 13.90 7.34
CA MET A 133 -13.53 14.94 7.80
C MET A 133 -14.01 16.37 7.51
N GLY A 134 -15.07 16.56 6.71
CA GLY A 134 -15.44 17.88 6.19
C GLY A 134 -14.29 18.53 5.41
N LEU A 135 -13.47 17.70 4.77
CA LEU A 135 -12.15 18.03 4.23
C LEU A 135 -12.17 19.22 3.28
N SER A 136 -13.15 19.28 2.37
CA SER A 136 -13.27 20.38 1.42
C SER A 136 -13.35 21.73 2.14
N LYS A 137 -14.18 21.84 3.19
CA LYS A 137 -14.36 23.10 3.93
C LYS A 137 -13.12 23.45 4.75
N ARG A 138 -12.48 22.46 5.36
CA ARG A 138 -11.26 22.65 6.16
C ARG A 138 -10.08 23.04 5.26
N LEU A 139 -9.94 22.43 4.10
CA LEU A 139 -8.86 22.72 3.17
C LEU A 139 -8.99 24.12 2.58
N GLU A 140 -10.19 24.49 2.12
CA GLU A 140 -10.49 25.84 1.60
C GLU A 140 -10.26 26.94 2.65
N SER A 141 -10.59 26.68 3.91
CA SER A 141 -10.45 27.66 5.00
C SER A 141 -9.03 27.81 5.55
N ASN A 142 -8.12 26.90 5.18
CA ASN A 142 -6.77 26.82 5.77
C ASN A 142 -5.64 26.87 4.74
N ILE A 143 -5.94 27.36 3.52
CA ILE A 143 -4.91 27.62 2.50
C ILE A 143 -3.83 28.55 3.08
N GLY A 144 -2.58 28.08 3.11
CA GLY A 144 -1.42 28.80 3.62
C GLY A 144 -1.11 28.59 5.10
N ASN A 145 -1.81 27.68 5.80
CA ASN A 145 -1.55 27.38 7.21
C ASN A 145 -0.97 25.96 7.39
N HIS A 146 0.31 25.89 7.74
CA HIS A 146 1.05 24.66 8.02
C HIS A 146 0.40 23.82 9.14
N ASP A 147 0.15 24.43 10.30
CA ASP A 147 -0.39 23.72 11.48
C ASP A 147 -1.73 23.05 11.17
N SER A 148 -2.58 23.75 10.40
CA SER A 148 -3.86 23.20 9.97
C SER A 148 -3.70 21.99 9.06
N LEU A 149 -2.70 21.97 8.18
CA LEU A 149 -2.42 20.82 7.30
C LEU A 149 -1.88 19.63 8.08
N THR A 150 -1.03 19.87 9.09
CA THR A 150 -0.56 18.82 10.01
C THR A 150 -1.73 18.14 10.74
N ILE A 151 -2.68 18.93 11.25
CA ILE A 151 -3.90 18.40 11.90
C ILE A 151 -4.76 17.62 10.90
N ILE A 152 -4.96 18.15 9.68
CA ILE A 152 -5.72 17.46 8.63
C ILE A 152 -5.10 16.11 8.29
N MET A 153 -3.77 16.03 8.20
CA MET A 153 -3.08 14.77 7.93
C MET A 153 -3.23 13.78 9.09
N ALA A 154 -3.14 14.25 10.33
CA ALA A 154 -3.36 13.41 11.50
C ALA A 154 -4.79 12.84 11.54
N ASP A 155 -5.80 13.67 11.27
CA ASP A 155 -7.19 13.23 11.18
C ASP A 155 -7.39 12.23 10.03
N LEU A 156 -6.70 12.43 8.90
CA LEU A 156 -6.75 11.49 7.77
C LEU A 156 -6.24 10.11 8.16
N GLN A 157 -5.14 10.06 8.90
CA GLN A 157 -4.57 8.80 9.37
C GLN A 157 -5.53 8.09 10.31
N ILE A 158 -6.10 8.79 11.31
CA ILE A 158 -7.05 8.21 12.26
C ILE A 158 -8.28 7.66 11.54
N LEU A 159 -8.89 8.46 10.66
CA LEU A 159 -10.09 8.03 9.92
C LEU A 159 -9.80 6.89 8.95
N LEU A 160 -8.60 6.83 8.36
CA LEU A 160 -8.18 5.70 7.56
C LEU A 160 -8.08 4.44 8.43
N ASP A 161 -7.37 4.50 9.55
CA ASP A 161 -7.15 3.36 10.43
C ASP A 161 -8.47 2.79 10.96
N ASP A 162 -9.36 3.67 11.45
CA ASP A 162 -10.71 3.30 11.89
C ASP A 162 -11.50 2.62 10.75
N TYR A 163 -11.48 3.22 9.54
CA TYR A 163 -12.16 2.65 8.38
C TYR A 163 -11.62 1.28 7.98
N LEU A 164 -10.30 1.07 8.06
CA LEU A 164 -9.68 -0.21 7.74
C LEU A 164 -10.08 -1.29 8.74
N VAL A 165 -10.12 -0.96 10.03
CA VAL A 165 -10.54 -1.86 11.11
C VAL A 165 -12.03 -2.21 10.97
N ASP A 166 -12.90 -1.22 10.88
CA ASP A 166 -14.36 -1.38 10.84
C ASP A 166 -14.83 -2.21 9.63
N ASN A 167 -14.09 -2.15 8.53
CA ASN A 167 -14.42 -2.87 7.29
C ASN A 167 -13.63 -4.18 7.11
N GLY A 168 -12.90 -4.65 8.14
CA GLY A 168 -12.13 -5.90 8.07
C GLY A 168 -11.03 -5.90 7.01
N MET A 169 -10.51 -4.72 6.63
CA MET A 169 -9.51 -4.53 5.60
C MET A 169 -8.08 -4.61 6.16
N GLY A 170 -7.83 -5.57 7.06
CA GLY A 170 -6.56 -5.71 7.77
C GLY A 170 -5.35 -5.84 6.84
N TYR A 171 -5.51 -6.42 5.64
CA TYR A 171 -4.42 -6.52 4.66
C TYR A 171 -4.15 -5.21 3.89
N THR A 172 -5.08 -4.26 3.87
CA THR A 172 -4.92 -2.98 3.15
C THR A 172 -3.98 -2.05 3.90
N GLY A 173 -4.07 -2.02 5.24
CA GLY A 173 -3.22 -1.17 6.09
C GLY A 173 -1.72 -1.39 5.87
N PRO A 174 -1.22 -2.64 5.96
CA PRO A 174 0.18 -2.95 5.68
C PRO A 174 0.66 -2.54 4.29
N VAL A 175 -0.19 -2.67 3.25
CA VAL A 175 0.17 -2.25 1.88
C VAL A 175 0.29 -0.73 1.78
N ILE A 176 -0.63 0.01 2.39
CA ILE A 176 -0.56 1.47 2.47
C ILE A 176 0.69 1.89 3.25
N PHE A 177 0.91 1.30 4.42
CA PHE A 177 2.09 1.58 5.22
C PHE A 177 3.39 1.30 4.46
N ALA A 178 3.51 0.15 3.79
CA ALA A 178 4.71 -0.19 3.02
C ALA A 178 5.01 0.86 1.95
N GLY A 179 3.99 1.34 1.25
CA GLY A 179 4.15 2.41 0.26
C GLY A 179 4.64 3.72 0.89
N ALA A 180 4.06 4.11 2.02
CA ALA A 180 4.46 5.33 2.71
C ALA A 180 5.88 5.25 3.31
N TRP A 181 6.21 4.10 3.91
CA TRP A 181 7.51 3.85 4.49
C TRP A 181 8.62 3.85 3.43
N ILE A 182 8.42 3.13 2.31
CA ILE A 182 9.38 3.12 1.19
C ILE A 182 9.61 4.54 0.65
N GLU A 183 8.54 5.31 0.43
CA GLU A 183 8.67 6.68 -0.08
C GLU A 183 9.40 7.59 0.91
N THR A 184 9.07 7.50 2.20
CA THR A 184 9.73 8.30 3.24
C THR A 184 11.23 7.99 3.32
N MET A 185 11.60 6.70 3.23
CA MET A 185 13.00 6.26 3.17
C MET A 185 13.71 6.75 1.91
N TYR A 186 13.05 6.69 0.75
CA TYR A 186 13.57 7.22 -0.51
C TYR A 186 13.83 8.73 -0.41
N LEU A 187 12.85 9.51 0.05
CA LEU A 187 12.98 10.96 0.22
C LEU A 187 14.14 11.32 1.15
N GLY A 188 14.22 10.66 2.31
CA GLY A 188 15.30 10.87 3.27
C GLY A 188 16.68 10.52 2.71
N ALA A 189 16.80 9.41 1.99
CA ALA A 189 18.06 8.98 1.37
C ALA A 189 18.50 9.94 0.25
N GLU A 190 17.59 10.31 -0.65
CA GLU A 190 17.89 11.20 -1.78
C GLU A 190 18.28 12.62 -1.34
N VAL A 191 17.53 13.20 -0.39
CA VAL A 191 17.89 14.51 0.20
C VAL A 191 19.29 14.46 0.80
N ASN A 192 19.65 13.34 1.42
CA ASN A 192 20.92 13.20 2.11
C ASN A 192 22.13 12.95 1.20
N LYS A 193 21.93 12.53 -0.06
CA LYS A 193 23.04 12.27 -1.01
C LYS A 193 23.98 13.46 -1.19
N THR A 194 23.45 14.68 -1.07
CA THR A 194 24.20 15.91 -1.32
C THR A 194 24.92 16.44 -0.10
N ASN A 195 24.40 16.18 1.11
CA ASN A 195 24.88 16.80 2.35
C ASN A 195 25.63 15.84 3.28
N SER A 196 25.50 14.51 3.09
CA SER A 196 26.11 13.48 3.96
C SER A 196 25.89 13.75 5.46
N ASN A 197 24.66 14.12 5.83
CA ASN A 197 24.30 14.44 7.20
C ASN A 197 24.25 13.16 8.05
N GLU A 198 25.25 12.98 8.92
CA GLU A 198 25.40 11.79 9.78
C GLU A 198 24.18 11.53 10.68
N LYS A 199 23.53 12.59 11.20
CA LYS A 199 22.34 12.46 12.03
C LYS A 199 21.18 11.86 11.25
N LEU A 200 20.99 12.31 10.01
CA LEU A 200 19.97 11.76 9.12
C LEU A 200 20.29 10.32 8.69
N ILE A 201 21.56 10.00 8.41
CA ILE A 201 22.01 8.62 8.13
C ILE A 201 21.67 7.69 9.29
N TYR A 202 21.98 8.12 10.51
CA TYR A 202 21.68 7.35 11.72
C TYR A 202 20.16 7.10 11.86
N ARG A 203 19.33 8.12 11.71
CA ARG A 203 17.85 7.96 11.78
C ARG A 203 17.29 7.09 10.66
N LEU A 204 17.82 7.18 9.44
CA LEU A 204 17.44 6.28 8.34
C LEU A 204 17.80 4.83 8.68
N THR A 205 18.97 4.60 9.26
CA THR A 205 19.42 3.25 9.63
C THR A 205 18.55 2.67 10.75
N GLU A 206 18.11 3.47 11.72
CA GLU A 206 17.19 3.03 12.77
C GLU A 206 15.84 2.50 12.22
N GLN A 207 15.40 2.97 11.04
CA GLN A 207 14.17 2.46 10.42
C GLN A 207 14.30 1.03 9.90
N SER A 208 15.52 0.47 9.80
CA SER A 208 15.72 -0.93 9.39
C SER A 208 15.03 -1.94 10.30
N VAL A 209 14.75 -1.59 11.56
CA VAL A 209 13.99 -2.44 12.50
C VAL A 209 12.59 -2.80 11.97
N VAL A 210 12.01 -1.98 11.09
CA VAL A 210 10.72 -2.27 10.45
C VAL A 210 10.82 -3.48 9.51
N LEU A 211 12.01 -3.83 9.05
CA LEU A 211 12.27 -4.99 8.18
C LEU A 211 12.59 -6.27 8.94
N ASP A 212 12.86 -6.21 10.24
CA ASP A 212 13.20 -7.39 11.07
C ASP A 212 11.94 -8.19 11.49
N ASN A 213 10.79 -7.90 10.86
CA ASN A 213 9.49 -8.51 11.10
C ASN A 213 9.23 -9.74 10.22
#